data_AF-A0A522AQU3-F1
#
_entry.id   AF-A0A522AQU3-F1
#
_cell.length_a   1.000
_cell.length_b   1.000
_cell.length_c   1.000
_cell.angle_alpha   90.00
_cell.angle_beta   90.00
_cell.angle_gamma   90.00
#
_symmetry.space_group_name_H-M   'P 1'
#
loop_
_entity.id
_entity.type
_entity.pdbx_description
1 polymer ?
#
loop_
_entity_poly.entity_id
_entity_poly.type
_entity_poly.pdbx_seq_one_letter_code
_entity_poly.pdbx_strand_id
1 'polypeptide(L)'
;MQMIRKILLLASLTLPFAAQAATVELLNVSYDPTRELYQDFNKAFAEFWKEKTGDEVRIKQSHGGAGKQARAVIDGLEADVV
;
A
#
# COMPACT_ATOMS: atom_id res chain seq x y z
N MET A 1 17.86 -24.69 -56.47
CA MET A 1 17.38 -25.74 -55.55
C MET A 1 17.80 -25.34 -54.14
N GLN A 2 16.83 -25.00 -53.28
CA GLN A 2 16.77 -25.35 -51.85
C GLN A 2 18.06 -25.15 -51.00
N MET A 3 18.17 -24.40 -49.90
CA MET A 3 17.19 -23.95 -48.91
C MET A 3 17.85 -22.92 -47.99
N ILE A 4 17.15 -21.80 -47.80
CA ILE A 4 16.88 -21.09 -46.55
C ILE A 4 17.60 -21.67 -45.31
N ARG A 5 18.68 -21.01 -44.86
CA ARG A 5 19.18 -21.16 -43.49
C ARG A 5 18.21 -20.44 -42.55
N LYS A 6 17.43 -21.24 -41.81
CA LYS A 6 16.45 -20.82 -40.80
C LYS A 6 17.15 -19.97 -39.74
N ILE A 7 16.87 -18.66 -39.73
CA ILE A 7 17.06 -17.80 -38.58
C ILE A 7 16.04 -18.26 -37.55
N LEU A 8 16.46 -19.02 -36.54
CA LEU A 8 15.65 -19.31 -35.37
C LEU A 8 15.64 -18.05 -34.51
N LEU A 9 14.66 -17.17 -34.76
CA LEU A 9 14.32 -16.09 -33.83
C LEU A 9 13.64 -16.76 -32.62
N LEU A 10 14.40 -16.98 -31.56
CA LEU A 10 13.83 -17.39 -30.27
C LEU A 10 13.19 -16.14 -29.66
N ALA A 11 11.95 -15.85 -30.05
CA ALA A 11 11.13 -14.83 -29.41
C ALA A 11 10.78 -15.33 -27.99
N SER A 12 11.62 -14.96 -27.02
CA SER A 12 11.30 -15.09 -25.61
C SER A 12 10.10 -14.19 -25.30
N LEU A 13 8.93 -14.81 -25.22
CA LEU A 13 7.68 -14.18 -24.84
C LEU A 13 7.76 -13.82 -23.34
N THR A 14 8.34 -12.67 -23.02
CA THR A 14 8.22 -12.09 -21.67
C THR A 14 6.77 -11.62 -21.53
N LEU A 15 5.90 -12.48 -21.01
CA LEU A 15 4.58 -12.07 -20.56
C LEU A 15 4.78 -10.97 -19.51
N PRO A 16 4.27 -9.75 -19.72
CA PRO A 16 4.28 -8.75 -18.66
C PRO A 16 3.42 -9.32 -17.54
N PHE A 17 4.04 -9.55 -16.38
CA PHE A 17 3.31 -9.85 -15.16
C PHE A 17 2.46 -8.63 -14.87
N ALA A 18 1.17 -8.67 -15.21
CA ALA A 18 0.26 -7.59 -14.92
C ALA A 18 0.16 -7.47 -13.41
N ALA A 19 0.80 -6.44 -12.84
CA ALA A 19 0.65 -6.11 -11.44
C ALA A 19 -0.85 -5.83 -11.20
N GLN A 20 -1.48 -6.69 -10.40
CA GLN A 20 -2.87 -6.51 -10.00
C GLN A 20 -2.92 -5.43 -8.93
N ALA A 21 -3.66 -4.36 -9.18
CA ALA A 21 -3.95 -3.35 -8.17
C ALA A 21 -4.66 -4.01 -6.98
N ALA A 22 -4.04 -3.93 -5.81
CA ALA A 22 -4.58 -4.43 -4.56
C ALA A 22 -5.36 -3.33 -3.82
N THR A 23 -6.27 -3.74 -2.93
CA THR A 23 -6.86 -2.84 -1.92
C THR A 23 -6.31 -3.21 -0.56
N VAL A 24 -5.69 -2.25 0.12
CA VAL A 24 -5.06 -2.40 1.43
C VAL A 24 -5.81 -1.53 2.44
N GLU A 25 -6.23 -2.12 3.55
CA GLU A 25 -6.81 -1.40 4.69
C GLU A 25 -5.74 -1.28 5.77
N LEU A 26 -5.51 -0.07 6.27
CA LEU A 26 -4.56 0.21 7.35
C LEU A 26 -5.26 0.87 8.53
N LEU A 27 -4.83 0.55 9.74
CA LEU A 27 -5.18 1.27 10.97
C LEU A 27 -3.96 2.05 11.48
N ASN A 28 -4.05 3.37 11.41
CA ASN A 28 -3.10 4.29 12.02
C ASN A 28 -3.59 4.68 13.42
N VAL A 29 -2.82 4.28 14.45
CA VAL A 29 -3.07 4.65 15.83
C VAL A 29 -2.11 5.77 16.23
N SER A 30 -2.65 6.93 16.62
CA SER A 30 -1.84 8.10 16.96
C SER A 30 -2.29 8.78 18.25
N TYR A 31 -1.54 9.79 18.70
CA TYR A 31 -1.98 10.67 19.78
C TYR A 31 -2.97 11.72 19.28
N ASP A 32 -3.80 12.23 20.19
CA ASP A 32 -4.79 13.27 19.86
C ASP A 32 -4.19 14.55 19.25
N PRO A 33 -3.03 15.07 19.73
CA PRO A 33 -2.42 16.28 19.16
C PRO A 33 -2.01 16.19 17.69
N THR A 34 -1.87 14.98 17.14
CA THR A 34 -1.52 14.75 15.73
C THR A 34 -2.71 14.35 14.88
N ARG A 35 -3.95 14.52 15.39
CA ARG A 35 -5.16 14.06 14.70
C ARG A 35 -5.28 14.65 13.31
N GLU A 36 -5.24 15.98 13.24
CA GLU A 36 -5.45 16.77 12.03
C GLU A 36 -4.31 16.55 11.04
N LEU A 37 -3.07 16.45 11.55
CA LEU A 37 -1.92 16.06 10.75
C LEU A 37 -2.15 14.71 10.04
N TYR A 38 -2.59 13.69 10.77
CA TYR A 38 -2.82 12.37 10.17
C TYR A 38 -4.06 12.31 9.29
N GLN A 39 -5.08 13.15 9.52
CA GLN A 39 -6.19 13.27 8.57
C GLN A 39 -5.69 13.72 7.19
N ASP A 40 -4.87 14.77 7.17
CA ASP A 40 -4.32 15.31 5.93
C ASP A 40 -3.26 14.37 5.31
N PHE A 41 -2.36 13.84 6.14
CA PHE A 41 -1.29 12.96 5.69
C PHE A 41 -1.83 11.63 5.15
N ASN A 42 -2.79 11.01 5.83
CA ASN A 42 -3.36 9.74 5.38
C ASN A 42 -4.02 9.87 4.01
N LYS A 43 -4.71 10.99 3.75
CA LYS A 43 -5.29 11.28 2.45
C LYS A 43 -4.20 11.46 1.39
N ALA A 44 -3.19 12.28 1.67
CA ALA A 44 -2.08 12.52 0.75
C ALA A 44 -1.31 11.23 0.44
N PHE A 45 -1.10 10.38 1.45
CA PHE A 45 -0.42 9.10 1.28
C PHE A 45 -1.23 8.13 0.41
N ALA A 46 -2.54 8.02 0.62
CA ALA A 46 -3.39 7.16 -0.20
C ALA A 46 -3.37 7.59 -1.68
N GLU A 47 -3.43 8.89 -1.96
CA GLU A 47 -3.32 9.44 -3.31
C GLU A 47 -1.94 9.14 -3.92
N PHE A 48 -0.87 9.45 -3.19
CA PHE A 48 0.51 9.18 -3.61
C PHE A 48 0.75 7.68 -3.89
N TRP A 49 0.26 6.80 -3.03
CA TRP A 49 0.50 5.36 -3.18
C TRP A 49 -0.22 4.79 -4.40
N LYS A 50 -1.45 5.25 -4.65
CA LYS A 50 -2.21 4.88 -5.84
C LYS A 50 -1.53 5.35 -7.12
N GLU A 51 -0.99 6.57 -7.15
CA GLU A 51 -0.21 7.05 -8.30
C GLU A 51 1.07 6.22 -8.51
N LYS A 52 1.75 5.88 -7.41
CA LYS A 52 3.03 5.17 -7.44
C LYS A 52 2.91 3.70 -7.83
N THR A 53 1.88 3.02 -7.35
CA THR A 53 1.78 1.54 -7.42
C THR A 53 0.57 1.05 -8.19
N GLY A 54 -0.47 1.86 -8.29
CA GLY A 54 -1.80 1.44 -8.75
C GLY A 54 -2.69 0.88 -7.64
N ASP A 55 -2.15 0.60 -6.44
CA ASP A 55 -2.90 0.03 -5.32
C ASP A 55 -3.77 1.09 -4.62
N GLU A 56 -4.94 0.67 -4.15
CA GLU A 56 -5.82 1.49 -3.32
C GLU A 56 -5.48 1.26 -1.84
N VAL A 57 -5.08 2.32 -1.13
CA VAL A 57 -4.87 2.27 0.33
C VAL A 57 -5.99 3.04 1.02
N ARG A 58 -6.66 2.38 1.96
CA ARG A 58 -7.68 2.97 2.83
C ARG A 58 -7.16 2.99 4.24
N ILE A 59 -7.07 4.17 4.83
CA ILE A 59 -6.47 4.35 6.16
C ILE A 59 -7.54 4.79 7.13
N LYS A 60 -7.78 3.98 8.15
CA LYS A 60 -8.56 4.33 9.33
C LYS A 60 -7.63 4.91 10.37
N GLN A 61 -8.17 5.80 11.19
CA GLN A 61 -7.41 6.47 12.24
C GLN A 61 -8.07 6.24 13.60
N SER A 62 -7.26 5.90 14.59
CA SER A 62 -7.61 5.94 16.02
C SER A 62 -6.71 6.96 16.70
N HIS A 63 -7.29 7.92 17.41
CA HIS A 63 -6.52 8.91 18.15
C HIS A 63 -7.11 9.16 19.53
N GLY A 64 -6.27 9.60 20.47
CA GLY A 64 -6.69 9.89 21.84
C GLY A 64 -5.51 10.12 22.77
N GLY A 65 -5.76 10.09 24.08
CA GLY A 65 -4.69 10.21 25.07
C GLY A 65 -3.63 9.11 24.91
N ALA A 66 -2.35 9.47 25.01
CA ALA A 66 -1.23 8.57 24.72
C ALA A 66 -1.26 7.24 25.49
N GLY A 67 -1.49 7.30 26.80
CA GLY A 67 -1.61 6.09 27.62
C GLY A 67 -2.83 5.24 27.26
N LYS A 68 -3.91 5.82 26.73
CA LYS A 68 -5.08 5.08 26.27
C LYS A 68 -4.77 4.33 24.96
N GLN A 69 -4.14 5.00 24.00
CA GLN A 69 -3.81 4.40 22.70
C GLN A 69 -2.73 3.32 22.85
N ALA A 70 -1.68 3.58 23.64
CA ALA A 70 -0.67 2.57 23.96
C ALA A 70 -1.29 1.33 24.64
N ARG A 71 -2.20 1.52 25.61
CA ARG A 71 -2.93 0.40 26.22
C ARG A 71 -3.83 -0.32 25.22
N ALA A 72 -4.55 0.39 24.36
CA ALA A 72 -5.42 -0.25 23.36
C ALA A 72 -4.63 -1.20 22.45
N VAL A 73 -3.42 -0.82 22.02
CA VAL A 73 -2.52 -1.69 21.24
C VAL A 73 -2.05 -2.89 22.08
N ILE A 74 -1.61 -2.66 23.32
CA ILE A 74 -1.21 -3.75 24.25
C ILE A 74 -2.35 -4.73 24.48
N ASP A 75 -3.59 -4.24 24.56
CA ASP A 75 -4.79 -5.02 24.83
C ASP A 75 -5.38 -5.68 23.58
N GLY A 76 -4.73 -5.54 22.42
CA GLY A 76 -5.06 -6.29 21.20
C GLY A 76 -5.69 -5.50 20.05
N LEU A 77 -5.64 -4.16 20.08
CA LEU A 77 -5.94 -3.38 18.88
C LEU A 77 -4.87 -3.63 17.82
N GLU A 78 -5.25 -4.24 16.70
CA GLU A 78 -4.38 -4.54 15.56
C GLU A 78 -4.06 -3.27 14.76
N ALA A 79 -3.13 -2.48 15.27
CA ALA A 79 -2.60 -1.30 14.60
C ALA A 79 -1.52 -1.69 13.58
N ASP A 80 -1.58 -1.11 12.39
CA ASP A 80 -0.52 -1.25 11.39
C ASP A 80 0.59 -0.20 11.62
N VAL A 81 0.24 0.94 12.23
CA VAL A 81 1.13 2.06 12.53
C VAL A 81 0.81 2.62 13.92
N VAL A 82 1.85 2.91 14.71
CA VAL A 82 1.79 3.49 16.07
C VAL A 82 2.77 4.66 16.20
#